data_AF-W9UPL8-F1
#
_entry.id   AF-W9UPL8-F1
#
_cell.length_a   1.000
_cell.length_b   1.000
_cell.length_c   1.000
_cell.angle_alpha   90.00
_cell.angle_beta   90.00
_cell.angle_gamma   90.00
#
_symmetry.space_group_name_H-M   'P 1'
#
loop_
_entity.id
_entity.type
_entity.pdbx_description
1 polymer ?
#
loop_
_entity_poly.entity_id
_entity_poly.type
_entity_poly.pdbx_seq_one_letter_code
_entity_poly.pdbx_strand_id
1 'polypeptide(L)'
;MTATLADDTILVSHFRSQSEEVGQPIRPKGGGDIGDRMILAPQEINPNYTPEDVRTLVADIANELNVVVIVPSNKRATFWKDFASQTLDKDNIRDGVERLKEGHVGLTVLINKYDGIDLPRTACELLVIDGLPEVYGLNERIEMQLLDGTKRQLVQQIQRIEQGMGRGVRSSDDHCVVLLLGGRLTQRLHQPESEQFFSSATRAQIELGKSVASQVRGKSLEELRPILDLCLKQNDAWINAGRNAVVNAPPILGGNLDNNQVKLREAFDAARIGRYDIAINKAQEAVNNTLEDKVKGYLKQQLAEYTNFIDPAKAQELQLSALSHNQRLLKPIAGVTYSKLSAPSAGQAVAATSFMERFLEGNDLVIWVNGLIDDLDWGEEGSKRFEAAMKDLGSFLGFGSERPEEKVGRGPDNLWALGGLTYLVIECKSGAVLSPKISKSDTNQLNGSIIWFKEKYDDTCSMTPIMVHPKTIFEYTAPPDPNIRIINKRCLKKLLNAVRAYSVALATSKSFVEKNAVEKQLIQHKLTSSFIVNEYTVTEGSS
;
A
#
# COMPACT_ATOMS: atom_id res chain seq x y z
N MET A 1 2.43 28.64 -12.73
CA MET A 1 2.81 27.62 -13.73
C MET A 1 3.51 26.51 -12.98
N THR A 2 3.07 25.26 -13.15
CA THR A 2 3.66 24.08 -12.50
C THR A 2 3.77 22.97 -13.54
N ALA A 3 4.85 22.18 -13.48
CA ALA A 3 5.11 21.09 -14.42
C ALA A 3 4.16 19.90 -14.20
N THR A 4 3.73 19.69 -12.95
CA THR A 4 2.89 18.55 -12.55
C THR A 4 1.92 18.98 -11.46
N LEU A 5 0.65 19.14 -11.82
CA LEU A 5 -0.47 19.19 -10.87
C LEU A 5 -1.52 18.20 -11.37
N ALA A 6 -1.76 17.18 -10.58
CA ALA A 6 -2.72 16.12 -10.91
C ALA A 6 -3.95 16.14 -10.00
N ASP A 7 -3.93 16.95 -8.94
CA ASP A 7 -5.09 17.35 -8.13
C ASP A 7 -5.04 18.87 -8.00
N ASP A 8 -5.87 19.54 -8.79
CA ASP A 8 -5.91 21.00 -8.86
C ASP A 8 -6.63 21.58 -7.64
N THR A 9 -7.30 20.74 -6.84
CA THR A 9 -8.03 21.14 -5.64
C THR A 9 -7.14 21.73 -4.57
N ILE A 10 -5.83 21.50 -4.63
CA ILE A 10 -4.87 22.15 -3.72
C ILE A 10 -4.88 23.68 -3.88
N LEU A 11 -5.12 24.19 -5.10
CA LEU A 11 -5.23 25.62 -5.37
C LEU A 11 -6.46 26.23 -4.68
N VAL A 12 -7.58 25.50 -4.68
CA VAL A 12 -8.80 25.92 -3.98
C VAL A 12 -8.62 25.80 -2.47
N SER A 13 -8.22 24.62 -1.99
CA SER A 13 -8.16 24.29 -0.56
C SER A 13 -7.07 25.07 0.20
N HIS A 14 -5.91 25.35 -0.40
CA HIS A 14 -4.81 26.04 0.27
C HIS A 14 -4.75 27.53 -0.08
N PHE A 15 -4.91 27.87 -1.37
CA PHE A 15 -4.74 29.24 -1.86
C PHE A 15 -6.05 30.01 -2.06
N ARG A 16 -7.20 29.39 -1.81
CA ARG A 16 -8.54 30.01 -1.97
C ARG A 16 -8.80 30.49 -3.39
N SER A 17 -8.25 29.80 -4.38
CA SER A 17 -8.58 30.03 -5.79
C SER A 17 -10.04 29.68 -6.07
N GLN A 18 -10.64 30.34 -7.07
CA GLN A 18 -12.01 30.03 -7.52
C GLN A 18 -12.03 28.67 -8.21
N SER A 19 -12.94 27.78 -7.81
CA SER A 19 -13.04 26.42 -8.35
C SER A 19 -13.31 26.41 -9.85
N GLU A 20 -14.13 27.34 -10.33
CA GLU A 20 -14.55 27.42 -11.73
C GLU A 20 -13.37 27.77 -12.65
N GLU A 21 -12.47 28.64 -12.17
CA GLU A 21 -11.25 29.03 -12.90
C GLU A 21 -10.20 27.91 -12.87
N VAL A 22 -10.01 27.28 -11.71
CA VAL A 22 -9.08 26.15 -11.55
C VAL A 22 -9.52 24.95 -12.40
N GLY A 23 -10.83 24.74 -12.55
CA GLY A 23 -11.40 23.70 -13.41
C GLY A 23 -11.11 23.89 -14.90
N GLN A 24 -10.59 25.05 -15.33
CA GLN A 24 -10.25 25.36 -16.72
C GLN A 24 -8.77 25.74 -16.88
N PRO A 25 -7.83 24.82 -16.61
CA PRO A 25 -6.41 25.12 -16.69
C PRO A 25 -5.96 25.37 -18.14
N ILE A 26 -5.10 26.36 -18.33
CA ILE A 26 -4.38 26.55 -19.61
C ILE A 26 -3.28 25.48 -19.68
N ARG A 27 -3.39 24.57 -20.65
CA ARG A 27 -2.41 23.52 -20.91
C ARG A 27 -1.69 23.78 -22.25
N PRO A 28 -0.36 23.57 -22.34
CA PRO A 28 0.33 23.59 -23.62
C PRO A 28 -0.22 22.50 -24.55
N LYS A 29 -0.18 22.74 -25.87
CA LYS A 29 -0.64 21.77 -26.87
C LYS A 29 0.40 20.67 -27.01
N GLY A 30 0.09 19.48 -26.48
CA GLY A 30 0.96 18.30 -26.55
C GLY A 30 2.02 18.24 -25.45
N GLY A 31 2.63 17.06 -25.27
CA GLY A 31 3.68 16.80 -24.27
C GLY A 31 5.11 16.88 -24.82
N GLY A 32 5.34 17.62 -25.91
CA GLY A 32 6.61 17.62 -26.67
C GLY A 32 7.86 18.08 -25.91
N ASP A 33 7.68 18.69 -24.73
CA ASP A 33 8.78 19.15 -23.86
C ASP A 33 9.21 18.09 -22.82
N ILE A 34 8.57 16.92 -22.81
CA ILE A 34 8.88 15.82 -21.89
C ILE A 34 9.91 14.90 -22.56
N GLY A 35 11.06 14.71 -21.91
CA GLY A 35 12.09 13.79 -22.40
C GLY A 35 11.67 12.32 -22.33
N ASP A 36 12.52 11.47 -22.90
CA ASP A 36 12.19 10.07 -23.13
C ASP A 36 12.27 9.24 -21.83
N ARG A 37 11.18 8.55 -21.48
CA ARG A 37 11.14 7.70 -20.28
C ARG A 37 10.59 6.33 -20.62
N MET A 38 11.37 5.31 -20.31
CA MET A 38 10.89 3.94 -20.24
C MET A 38 10.48 3.62 -18.81
N ILE A 39 9.17 3.54 -18.54
CA ILE A 39 8.64 3.25 -17.21
C ILE A 39 8.20 1.79 -17.18
N LEU A 40 8.83 0.98 -16.32
CA LEU A 40 8.54 -0.45 -16.19
C LEU A 40 8.42 -0.87 -14.72
N ALA A 41 7.46 -1.75 -14.44
CA ALA A 41 7.39 -2.50 -13.20
C ALA A 41 7.83 -3.95 -13.47
N PRO A 42 9.04 -4.39 -13.07
CA PRO A 42 9.51 -5.74 -13.38
C PRO A 42 8.54 -6.86 -12.99
N GLN A 43 7.88 -6.74 -11.82
CA GLN A 43 6.90 -7.72 -11.34
C GLN A 43 5.60 -7.77 -12.17
N GLU A 44 5.30 -6.74 -12.97
CA GLU A 44 4.21 -6.77 -13.96
C GLU A 44 4.57 -7.70 -15.14
N ILE A 45 5.82 -7.62 -15.60
CA ILE A 45 6.35 -8.39 -16.73
C ILE A 45 6.44 -9.87 -16.35
N ASN A 46 6.98 -10.16 -15.18
CA ASN A 46 7.02 -11.49 -14.61
C ASN A 46 6.88 -11.41 -13.09
N PRO A 47 5.74 -11.85 -12.52
CA PRO A 47 5.52 -11.77 -11.07
C PRO A 47 6.44 -12.68 -10.26
N ASN A 48 7.21 -13.56 -10.91
CA ASN A 48 8.21 -14.41 -10.27
C ASN A 48 9.58 -13.75 -10.11
N TYR A 49 9.81 -12.57 -10.69
CA TYR A 49 11.05 -11.83 -10.45
C TYR A 49 11.17 -11.50 -8.96
N THR A 50 12.25 -11.97 -8.35
CA THR A 50 12.52 -11.66 -6.95
C THR A 50 13.16 -10.27 -6.82
N PRO A 51 12.94 -9.56 -5.70
CA PRO A 51 13.66 -8.31 -5.43
C PRO A 51 15.17 -8.46 -5.55
N GLU A 52 15.73 -9.59 -5.13
CA GLU A 52 17.16 -9.89 -5.18
C GLU A 52 17.69 -9.99 -6.61
N ASP A 53 16.94 -10.64 -7.51
CA ASP A 53 17.32 -10.75 -8.92
C ASP A 53 17.38 -9.36 -9.57
N VAL A 54 16.33 -8.54 -9.34
CA VAL A 54 16.27 -7.18 -9.89
C VAL A 54 17.35 -6.29 -9.28
N ARG A 55 17.64 -6.42 -7.98
CA ARG A 55 18.74 -5.70 -7.32
C ARG A 55 20.08 -6.00 -7.98
N THR A 56 20.32 -7.26 -8.33
CA THR A 56 21.55 -7.70 -9.00
C THR A 56 21.66 -7.10 -10.40
N LEU A 57 20.59 -7.16 -11.20
CA LEU A 57 20.53 -6.51 -12.52
C LEU A 57 20.82 -5.01 -12.44
N VAL A 58 20.21 -4.32 -11.47
CA VAL A 58 20.41 -2.88 -11.25
C VAL A 58 21.85 -2.58 -10.84
N ALA A 59 22.45 -3.41 -9.97
CA ALA A 59 23.85 -3.27 -9.59
C ALA A 59 24.81 -3.49 -10.76
N ASP A 60 24.52 -4.46 -11.64
CA ASP A 60 25.32 -4.71 -12.84
C ASP A 60 25.30 -3.50 -13.78
N ILE A 61 24.13 -2.90 -14.00
CA ILE A 61 23.98 -1.66 -14.78
C ILE A 61 24.75 -0.50 -14.13
N ALA A 62 24.77 -0.43 -12.80
CA ALA A 62 25.44 0.64 -12.06
C ALA A 62 26.98 0.66 -12.23
N ASN A 63 27.58 -0.37 -12.81
CA ASN A 63 29.01 -0.35 -13.18
C ASN A 63 29.29 0.48 -14.45
N GLU A 64 28.27 0.73 -15.27
CA GLU A 64 28.39 1.41 -16.56
C GLU A 64 27.84 2.85 -16.51
N LEU A 65 26.79 3.08 -15.71
CA LEU A 65 26.05 4.34 -15.65
C LEU A 65 25.60 4.70 -14.24
N ASN A 66 25.25 5.97 -14.03
CA ASN A 66 24.75 6.41 -12.73
C ASN A 66 23.31 5.93 -12.51
N VAL A 67 23.14 5.17 -11.43
CA VAL A 67 21.85 4.62 -10.99
C VAL A 67 21.44 5.30 -9.71
N VAL A 68 20.20 5.78 -9.66
CA VAL A 68 19.63 6.36 -8.44
C VAL A 68 18.47 5.51 -7.95
N VAL A 69 18.53 5.08 -6.70
CA VAL A 69 17.49 4.28 -6.05
C VAL A 69 16.84 5.10 -4.94
N ILE A 70 15.55 5.42 -5.09
CA ILE A 70 14.77 6.10 -4.05
C ILE A 70 14.05 5.06 -3.20
N VAL A 71 14.30 5.09 -1.88
CA VAL A 71 13.69 4.17 -0.90
C VAL A 71 12.90 4.95 0.16
N PRO A 72 11.82 4.37 0.74
CA PRO A 72 10.98 5.07 1.71
C PRO A 72 11.60 5.20 3.10
N SER A 73 12.57 4.34 3.46
CA SER A 73 13.13 4.31 4.80
C SER A 73 14.57 3.81 4.86
N ASN A 74 15.23 4.08 6.00
CA ASN A 74 16.55 3.53 6.32
C ASN A 74 16.56 2.00 6.30
N LYS A 75 15.49 1.36 6.82
CA LYS A 75 15.34 -0.11 6.77
C LYS A 75 15.44 -0.59 5.33
N ARG A 76 14.72 0.04 4.39
CA ARG A 76 14.77 -0.37 2.98
C ARG A 76 16.10 -0.03 2.31
N ALA A 77 16.78 1.05 2.70
CA ALA A 77 18.12 1.36 2.22
C ALA A 77 19.14 0.23 2.49
N THR A 78 19.01 -0.50 3.60
CA THR A 78 19.91 -1.63 3.90
C THR A 78 19.85 -2.75 2.86
N PHE A 79 18.72 -2.89 2.14
CA PHE A 79 18.60 -3.85 1.04
C PHE A 79 19.58 -3.54 -0.10
N TRP A 80 19.98 -2.29 -0.29
CA TRP A 80 20.88 -1.86 -1.37
C TRP A 80 22.33 -1.67 -0.90
N LYS A 81 22.59 -1.78 0.41
CA LYS A 81 23.86 -1.41 1.04
C LYS A 81 25.08 -2.10 0.42
N ASP A 82 24.94 -3.37 0.03
CA ASP A 82 26.06 -4.16 -0.50
C ASP A 82 26.56 -3.67 -1.87
N PHE A 83 25.73 -2.93 -2.61
CA PHE A 83 26.03 -2.41 -3.95
C PHE A 83 26.10 -0.87 -3.99
N ALA A 84 25.60 -0.19 -2.96
CA ALA A 84 25.53 1.26 -2.92
C ALA A 84 26.93 1.88 -2.75
N SER A 85 27.31 2.72 -3.71
CA SER A 85 28.53 3.54 -3.64
C SER A 85 28.36 4.74 -2.72
N GLN A 86 27.12 5.21 -2.55
CA GLN A 86 26.74 6.18 -1.54
C GLN A 86 25.28 6.01 -1.12
N THR A 87 24.97 6.37 0.12
CA THR A 87 23.60 6.46 0.65
C THR A 87 23.39 7.88 1.17
N LEU A 88 22.39 8.56 0.62
CA LEU A 88 22.13 9.96 0.88
C LEU A 88 20.83 10.15 1.66
N ASP A 89 20.92 11.04 2.64
CA ASP A 89 19.83 11.49 3.49
C ASP A 89 19.82 13.03 3.55
N LYS A 90 18.97 13.59 4.41
CA LYS A 90 18.83 15.05 4.54
C LYS A 90 20.15 15.79 4.85
N ASP A 91 21.14 15.11 5.43
CA ASP A 91 22.34 15.74 5.98
C ASP A 91 23.49 15.78 4.96
N ASN A 92 23.53 14.86 3.99
CA ASN A 92 24.62 14.75 3.00
C ASN A 92 24.17 14.82 1.52
N ILE A 93 22.87 14.99 1.25
CA ILE A 93 22.33 14.90 -0.11
C ILE A 93 22.90 15.91 -1.09
N ARG A 94 23.22 17.12 -0.62
CA ARG A 94 23.72 18.19 -1.49
C ARG A 94 25.04 17.76 -2.14
N ASP A 95 26.00 17.37 -1.31
CA ASP A 95 27.33 17.00 -1.76
C ASP A 95 27.28 15.70 -2.60
N GLY A 96 26.43 14.75 -2.22
CA GLY A 96 26.25 13.50 -2.98
C GLY A 96 25.63 13.71 -4.37
N VAL A 97 24.71 14.68 -4.51
CA VAL A 97 24.11 15.05 -5.80
C VAL A 97 25.11 15.84 -6.65
N GLU A 98 25.93 16.71 -6.06
CA GLU A 98 27.01 17.38 -6.79
C GLU A 98 27.99 16.35 -7.39
N ARG A 99 28.37 15.31 -6.64
CA ARG A 99 29.20 14.21 -7.16
C ARG A 99 28.58 13.46 -8.35
N LEU A 100 27.26 13.23 -8.34
CA LEU A 100 26.55 12.61 -9.46
C LEU A 100 26.58 13.48 -10.72
N LYS A 101 26.58 14.81 -10.55
CA LYS A 101 26.67 15.75 -11.68
C LYS A 101 28.08 15.86 -12.25
N GLU A 102 29.11 15.62 -11.42
CA GLU A 102 30.51 15.73 -11.82
C GLU A 102 31.05 14.48 -12.53
N GLY A 103 30.49 13.30 -12.29
CA GLY A 103 30.95 12.08 -12.95
C GLY A 103 30.22 10.81 -12.55
N HIS A 104 30.79 9.67 -12.95
CA HIS A 104 30.25 8.36 -12.63
C HIS A 104 30.56 7.98 -11.17
N VAL A 105 29.50 7.73 -10.39
CA VAL A 105 29.53 7.23 -9.01
C VAL A 105 29.04 5.79 -8.94
N GLY A 106 28.14 5.38 -9.84
CA GLY A 106 27.48 4.09 -9.83
C GLY A 106 26.14 4.15 -9.09
N LEU A 107 25.91 3.23 -8.14
CA LEU A 107 24.63 3.13 -7.43
C LEU A 107 24.55 4.10 -6.24
N THR A 108 23.61 5.04 -6.30
CA THR A 108 23.31 5.99 -5.23
C THR A 108 21.92 5.72 -4.64
N VAL A 109 21.84 5.50 -3.33
CA VAL A 109 20.56 5.32 -2.62
C VAL A 109 20.12 6.66 -2.01
N LEU A 110 18.88 7.07 -2.25
CA LEU A 110 18.26 8.26 -1.66
C LEU A 110 17.17 7.85 -0.68
N ILE A 111 17.30 8.23 0.58
CA ILE A 111 16.31 7.90 1.61
C ILE A 111 15.25 8.98 1.69
N ASN A 112 13.99 8.57 1.48
CA ASN A 112 12.78 9.36 1.69
C ASN A 112 12.80 10.75 1.01
N LYS A 113 13.43 10.82 -0.17
CA LYS A 113 13.57 12.06 -0.94
C LYS A 113 12.92 11.93 -2.29
N TYR A 114 11.60 12.01 -2.27
CA TYR A 114 10.76 12.06 -3.47
C TYR A 114 10.52 13.49 -3.95
N ASP A 115 11.10 14.52 -3.30
CA ASP A 115 11.08 15.93 -3.75
C ASP A 115 12.38 16.76 -3.63
N GLY A 116 12.58 17.71 -4.55
CA GLY A 116 13.63 18.75 -4.49
C GLY A 116 15.03 18.40 -4.99
N ILE A 117 15.22 17.31 -5.75
CA ILE A 117 16.53 16.93 -6.34
C ILE A 117 16.55 17.13 -7.86
N ASP A 118 17.71 17.56 -8.36
CA ASP A 118 18.05 17.74 -9.77
C ASP A 118 19.11 16.74 -10.24
N LEU A 119 18.71 15.81 -11.12
CA LEU A 119 19.59 14.78 -11.70
C LEU A 119 19.47 14.79 -13.23
N PRO A 120 20.17 15.70 -13.93
CA PRO A 120 20.07 15.80 -15.38
C PRO A 120 21.03 14.82 -16.08
N ARG A 121 20.66 14.33 -17.27
CA ARG A 121 21.52 13.53 -18.16
C ARG A 121 22.22 12.37 -17.44
N THR A 122 23.54 12.27 -17.58
CA THR A 122 24.40 11.24 -17.00
C THR A 122 24.44 11.25 -15.46
N ALA A 123 23.80 12.22 -14.79
CA ALA A 123 23.64 12.17 -13.34
C ALA A 123 22.64 11.08 -12.90
N CYS A 124 21.70 10.68 -13.79
CA CYS A 124 20.76 9.58 -13.55
C CYS A 124 20.15 9.09 -14.87
N GLU A 125 20.65 7.98 -15.39
CA GLU A 125 20.09 7.34 -16.60
C GLU A 125 19.16 6.17 -16.26
N LEU A 126 19.29 5.62 -15.05
CA LEU A 126 18.37 4.64 -14.47
C LEU A 126 17.92 5.10 -13.08
N LEU A 127 16.62 5.35 -12.95
CA LEU A 127 15.94 5.65 -11.70
C LEU A 127 15.18 4.41 -11.22
N VAL A 128 15.38 4.02 -9.97
CA VAL A 128 14.62 2.97 -9.31
C VAL A 128 13.80 3.57 -8.18
N ILE A 129 12.48 3.41 -8.21
CA ILE A 129 11.62 3.72 -7.07
C ILE A 129 11.31 2.39 -6.38
N ASP A 130 11.92 2.16 -5.22
CA ASP A 130 11.81 0.91 -4.49
C ASP A 130 10.99 1.07 -3.21
N GLY A 131 9.71 0.70 -3.32
CA GLY A 131 8.70 0.87 -2.29
C GLY A 131 7.80 2.08 -2.54
N LEU A 132 6.63 2.07 -1.88
CA LEU A 132 5.66 3.15 -1.99
C LEU A 132 6.18 4.41 -1.25
N PRO A 133 6.14 5.61 -1.87
CA PRO A 133 6.55 6.83 -1.20
C PRO A 133 5.81 7.07 0.12
N GLU A 134 6.54 7.21 1.22
CA GLU A 134 5.95 7.53 2.52
C GLU A 134 5.67 9.03 2.67
N VAL A 135 4.81 9.34 3.64
CA VAL A 135 4.24 10.67 3.86
C VAL A 135 5.11 11.50 4.80
N TYR A 136 5.24 12.80 4.51
CA TYR A 136 6.11 13.71 5.27
C TYR A 136 5.49 14.21 6.58
N GLY A 137 4.21 14.58 6.57
CA GLY A 137 3.54 15.21 7.72
C GLY A 137 2.72 14.24 8.57
N LEU A 138 2.67 14.44 9.89
CA LEU A 138 1.85 13.63 10.79
C LEU A 138 0.36 13.64 10.40
N ASN A 139 -0.18 14.81 10.03
CA ASN A 139 -1.56 14.94 9.59
C ASN A 139 -1.85 14.13 8.34
N GLU A 140 -0.96 14.20 7.35
CA GLU A 140 -1.12 13.48 6.08
C GLU A 140 -0.89 11.97 6.27
N ARG A 141 -0.02 11.55 7.20
CA ARG A 141 0.10 10.14 7.61
C ARG A 141 -1.20 9.62 8.19
N ILE A 142 -1.83 10.38 9.08
CA ILE A 142 -3.14 10.02 9.66
C ILE A 142 -4.19 9.95 8.54
N GLU A 143 -4.28 10.97 7.69
CA GLU A 143 -5.24 10.97 6.58
C GLU A 143 -5.07 9.77 5.65
N MET A 144 -3.85 9.42 5.26
CA MET A 144 -3.59 8.22 4.45
C MET A 144 -3.96 6.92 5.16
N GLN A 145 -3.80 6.84 6.49
CA GLN A 145 -4.25 5.68 7.26
C GLN A 145 -5.77 5.59 7.31
N LEU A 146 -6.46 6.72 7.51
CA LEU A 146 -7.92 6.79 7.56
C LEU A 146 -8.56 6.49 6.22
N LEU A 147 -7.97 6.98 5.12
CA LEU A 147 -8.50 6.88 3.76
C LEU A 147 -7.90 5.69 2.98
N ASP A 148 -7.29 4.74 3.67
CA ASP A 148 -6.61 3.64 3.00
C ASP A 148 -7.54 2.76 2.15
N GLY A 149 -7.10 2.45 0.95
CA GLY A 149 -7.88 1.72 -0.04
C GLY A 149 -9.05 2.52 -0.60
N THR A 150 -8.98 3.86 -0.53
CA THR A 150 -9.92 4.73 -1.22
C THR A 150 -9.36 5.29 -2.52
N LYS A 151 -10.25 5.74 -3.41
CA LYS A 151 -9.85 6.45 -4.64
C LYS A 151 -8.98 7.67 -4.31
N ARG A 152 -9.35 8.43 -3.28
CA ARG A 152 -8.62 9.64 -2.86
C ARG A 152 -7.18 9.35 -2.45
N GLN A 153 -6.96 8.29 -1.67
CA GLN A 153 -5.60 7.87 -1.31
C GLN A 153 -4.80 7.40 -2.54
N LEU A 154 -5.44 6.65 -3.44
CA LEU A 154 -4.80 6.17 -4.67
C LEU A 154 -4.31 7.35 -5.54
N VAL A 155 -5.14 8.39 -5.72
CA VAL A 155 -4.75 9.60 -6.46
C VAL A 155 -3.49 10.22 -5.88
N GLN A 156 -3.48 10.50 -4.57
CA GLN A 156 -2.32 11.11 -3.90
C GLN A 156 -1.05 10.25 -4.02
N GLN A 157 -1.17 8.93 -3.96
CA GLN A 157 -0.05 8.01 -4.11
C GLN A 157 0.52 8.04 -5.54
N ILE A 158 -0.34 7.97 -6.55
CA ILE A 158 0.07 8.02 -7.97
C ILE A 158 0.78 9.32 -8.29
N GLN A 159 0.30 10.44 -7.76
CA GLN A 159 0.94 11.74 -7.93
C GLN A 159 2.37 11.77 -7.38
N ARG A 160 2.57 11.22 -6.18
CA ARG A 160 3.91 11.14 -5.58
C ARG A 160 4.83 10.23 -6.38
N ILE A 161 4.30 9.13 -6.91
CA ILE A 161 5.06 8.23 -7.80
C ILE A 161 5.45 9.03 -9.05
N GLU A 162 4.51 9.67 -9.73
CA GLU A 162 4.77 10.48 -10.94
C GLU A 162 5.79 11.61 -10.70
N GLN A 163 5.68 12.33 -9.58
CA GLN A 163 6.67 13.34 -9.18
C GLN A 163 8.05 12.73 -8.89
N GLY A 164 8.09 11.53 -8.31
CA GLY A 164 9.32 10.76 -8.14
C GLY A 164 9.96 10.41 -9.49
N MET A 165 9.16 9.97 -10.45
CA MET A 165 9.61 9.62 -11.82
C MET A 165 10.07 10.84 -12.62
N GLY A 166 9.49 12.02 -12.37
CA GLY A 166 9.84 13.29 -13.01
C GLY A 166 11.25 13.81 -12.70
N ARG A 167 12.05 13.09 -11.90
CA ARG A 167 13.37 13.54 -11.42
C ARG A 167 14.52 13.24 -12.37
N GLY A 168 14.41 12.14 -13.11
CA GLY A 168 15.45 11.69 -14.03
C GLY A 168 15.39 12.34 -15.42
N VAL A 169 14.36 13.15 -15.72
CA VAL A 169 14.17 13.76 -17.04
C VAL A 169 13.70 15.20 -16.87
N ARG A 170 14.50 16.16 -17.36
CA ARG A 170 14.24 17.60 -17.20
C ARG A 170 14.10 18.36 -18.51
N SER A 171 14.73 17.87 -19.57
CA SER A 171 14.64 18.42 -20.92
C SER A 171 14.11 17.36 -21.89
N SER A 172 13.60 17.82 -23.04
CA SER A 172 13.15 16.94 -24.14
C SER A 172 14.25 16.03 -24.71
N ASP A 173 15.52 16.35 -24.42
CA ASP A 173 16.69 15.61 -24.89
C ASP A 173 17.22 14.60 -23.85
N ASP A 174 16.71 14.64 -22.62
CA ASP A 174 17.08 13.67 -21.59
C ASP A 174 16.36 12.34 -21.83
N HIS A 175 17.01 11.25 -21.44
CA HIS A 175 16.43 9.91 -21.44
C HIS A 175 16.67 9.25 -20.08
N CYS A 176 15.69 8.47 -19.60
CA CYS A 176 15.81 7.76 -18.33
C CYS A 176 14.95 6.51 -18.33
N VAL A 177 15.52 5.40 -17.87
CA VAL A 177 14.75 4.23 -17.50
C VAL A 177 14.25 4.40 -16.07
N VAL A 178 12.97 4.15 -15.83
CA VAL A 178 12.36 4.16 -14.50
C VAL A 178 11.88 2.76 -14.16
N LEU A 179 12.47 2.14 -13.14
CA LEU A 179 12.01 0.87 -12.59
C LEU A 179 11.21 1.09 -11.30
N LEU A 180 10.01 0.51 -11.25
CA LEU A 180 9.11 0.58 -10.11
C LEU A 180 9.13 -0.77 -9.37
N LEU A 181 9.68 -0.79 -8.16
CA LEU A 181 9.87 -2.00 -7.35
C LEU A 181 9.03 -1.98 -6.07
N GLY A 182 8.62 -3.18 -5.63
CA GLY A 182 7.87 -3.43 -4.40
C GLY A 182 6.42 -3.81 -4.67
N GLY A 183 5.93 -4.85 -4.00
CA GLY A 183 4.63 -5.45 -4.29
C GLY A 183 3.48 -4.45 -4.15
N ARG A 184 3.49 -3.60 -3.11
CA ARG A 184 2.50 -2.54 -2.92
C ARG A 184 2.53 -1.47 -4.01
N LEU A 185 3.72 -1.07 -4.47
CA LEU A 185 3.85 -0.07 -5.53
C LEU A 185 3.24 -0.62 -6.81
N THR A 186 3.66 -1.81 -7.22
CA THR A 186 3.11 -2.55 -8.37
C THR A 186 1.60 -2.74 -8.23
N GLN A 187 1.11 -3.15 -7.07
CA GLN A 187 -0.32 -3.34 -6.81
C GLN A 187 -1.13 -2.06 -7.03
N ARG A 188 -0.61 -0.88 -6.64
CA ARG A 188 -1.30 0.41 -6.84
C ARG A 188 -1.35 0.81 -8.31
N LEU A 189 -0.29 0.52 -9.07
CA LEU A 189 -0.20 0.76 -10.52
C LEU A 189 -1.08 -0.19 -11.36
N HIS A 190 -1.47 -1.32 -10.78
CA HIS A 190 -2.35 -2.31 -11.42
C HIS A 190 -3.83 -2.16 -11.08
N GLN A 191 -4.21 -1.20 -10.22
CA GLN A 191 -5.63 -0.96 -9.98
C GLN A 191 -6.27 -0.44 -11.27
N PRO A 192 -7.43 -0.95 -11.70
CA PRO A 192 -8.06 -0.54 -12.97
C PRO A 192 -8.24 0.97 -13.10
N GLU A 193 -8.48 1.65 -11.98
CA GLU A 193 -8.65 3.08 -11.90
C GLU A 193 -7.33 3.87 -11.92
N SER A 194 -6.18 3.24 -11.73
CA SER A 194 -4.90 3.93 -11.51
C SER A 194 -4.39 4.67 -12.74
N GLU A 195 -4.54 4.09 -13.93
CA GLU A 195 -4.06 4.66 -15.19
C GLU A 195 -4.65 6.04 -15.44
N GLN A 196 -5.91 6.26 -15.05
CA GLN A 196 -6.62 7.52 -15.25
C GLN A 196 -6.05 8.69 -14.43
N PHE A 197 -5.26 8.41 -13.38
CA PHE A 197 -4.71 9.44 -12.48
C PHE A 197 -3.31 9.92 -12.87
N PHE A 198 -2.63 9.22 -13.77
CA PHE A 198 -1.41 9.73 -14.39
C PHE A 198 -1.72 10.82 -15.41
N SER A 199 -0.75 11.74 -15.60
CA SER A 199 -0.80 12.66 -16.75
C SER A 199 -0.86 11.89 -18.08
N SER A 200 -1.40 12.52 -19.12
CA SER A 200 -1.53 11.90 -20.44
C SER A 200 -0.19 11.43 -21.01
N ALA A 201 0.87 12.21 -20.80
CA ALA A 201 2.21 11.87 -21.26
C ALA A 201 2.80 10.68 -20.48
N THR A 202 2.72 10.68 -19.14
CA THR A 202 3.20 9.56 -18.32
C THR A 202 2.42 8.28 -18.62
N ARG A 203 1.10 8.38 -18.85
CA ARG A 203 0.28 7.24 -19.27
C ARG A 203 0.75 6.66 -20.60
N ALA A 204 0.96 7.49 -21.61
CA ALA A 204 1.47 7.05 -22.91
C ALA A 204 2.86 6.37 -22.81
N GLN A 205 3.74 6.88 -21.94
CA GLN A 205 5.05 6.28 -21.67
C GLN A 205 4.94 4.92 -20.97
N ILE A 206 4.04 4.79 -19.99
CA ILE A 206 3.74 3.53 -19.31
C ILE A 206 3.17 2.51 -20.31
N GLU A 207 2.18 2.90 -21.12
CA GLU A 207 1.57 2.03 -22.13
C GLU A 207 2.59 1.55 -23.16
N LEU A 208 3.45 2.46 -23.64
CA LEU A 208 4.53 2.10 -24.56
C LEU A 208 5.51 1.10 -23.90
N GLY A 209 5.95 1.38 -22.67
CA GLY A 209 6.81 0.49 -21.89
C GLY A 209 6.20 -0.90 -21.75
N LYS A 210 4.92 -0.99 -21.34
CA LYS A 210 4.16 -2.24 -21.25
C LYS A 210 4.09 -2.97 -22.60
N SER A 211 3.84 -2.25 -23.69
CA SER A 211 3.73 -2.85 -25.03
C SER A 211 5.03 -3.50 -25.47
N VAL A 212 6.18 -2.88 -25.20
CA VAL A 212 7.50 -3.42 -25.54
C VAL A 212 7.87 -4.56 -24.60
N ALA A 213 7.63 -4.40 -23.30
CA ALA A 213 7.91 -5.43 -22.30
C ALA A 213 7.01 -6.68 -22.44
N SER A 214 5.85 -6.57 -23.10
CA SER A 214 4.99 -7.72 -23.39
C SER A 214 5.69 -8.83 -24.17
N GLN A 215 6.70 -8.48 -24.98
CA GLN A 215 7.51 -9.41 -25.77
C GLN A 215 8.38 -10.35 -24.91
N VAL A 216 8.62 -9.95 -23.65
CA VAL A 216 9.40 -10.69 -22.67
C VAL A 216 8.55 -11.12 -21.46
N ARG A 217 7.20 -11.06 -21.58
CA ARG A 217 6.28 -11.48 -20.52
C ARG A 217 6.53 -12.93 -20.13
N GLY A 218 6.74 -13.18 -18.83
CA GLY A 218 7.02 -14.51 -18.29
C GLY A 218 8.40 -15.10 -18.62
N LYS A 219 9.28 -14.38 -19.32
CA LYS A 219 10.66 -14.83 -19.59
C LYS A 219 11.57 -14.64 -18.36
N SER A 220 12.83 -15.11 -18.44
CA SER A 220 13.85 -14.89 -17.41
C SER A 220 14.25 -13.41 -17.33
N LEU A 221 14.81 -13.00 -16.19
CA LEU A 221 15.21 -11.62 -15.96
C LEU A 221 16.30 -11.14 -16.95
N GLU A 222 17.11 -12.05 -17.50
CA GLU A 222 18.16 -11.74 -18.48
C GLU A 222 17.60 -11.05 -19.72
N GLU A 223 16.35 -11.37 -20.09
CA GLU A 223 15.65 -10.79 -21.24
C GLU A 223 15.17 -9.36 -20.96
N LEU A 224 15.22 -8.89 -19.71
CA LEU A 224 14.86 -7.52 -19.36
C LEU A 224 15.95 -6.51 -19.78
N ARG A 225 17.24 -6.86 -19.64
CA ARG A 225 18.35 -5.94 -19.96
C ARG A 225 18.30 -5.43 -21.41
N PRO A 226 18.08 -6.28 -22.44
CA PRO A 226 17.92 -5.81 -23.82
C PRO A 226 16.77 -4.80 -24.01
N ILE A 227 15.69 -4.92 -23.22
CA ILE A 227 14.58 -3.96 -23.26
C ILE A 227 15.01 -2.62 -22.67
N LEU A 228 15.67 -2.62 -21.51
CA LEU A 228 16.18 -1.39 -20.88
C LEU A 228 17.17 -0.68 -21.80
N ASP A 229 18.04 -1.44 -22.47
CA ASP A 229 19.03 -0.95 -23.42
C ASP A 229 18.40 -0.21 -24.61
N LEU A 230 17.14 -0.44 -24.98
CA LEU A 230 16.47 0.34 -26.02
C LEU A 230 16.39 1.82 -25.64
N CYS A 231 16.12 2.12 -24.38
CA CYS A 231 16.08 3.48 -23.86
C CYS A 231 17.48 3.98 -23.47
N LEU A 232 18.26 3.19 -22.71
CA LEU A 232 19.59 3.57 -22.23
C LEU A 232 20.59 3.83 -23.37
N LYS A 233 20.48 3.10 -24.49
CA LYS A 233 21.34 3.28 -25.67
C LYS A 233 20.67 4.11 -26.75
N GLN A 234 19.57 4.79 -26.44
CA GLN A 234 18.91 5.73 -27.35
C GLN A 234 18.58 5.12 -28.72
N ASN A 235 17.96 3.94 -28.74
CA ASN A 235 17.59 3.27 -29.99
C ASN A 235 16.62 4.13 -30.81
N ASP A 236 16.91 4.35 -32.11
CA ASP A 236 16.12 5.23 -32.98
C ASP A 236 14.64 4.82 -33.06
N ALA A 237 14.33 3.53 -33.09
CA ALA A 237 12.95 3.06 -33.15
C ALA A 237 12.21 3.35 -31.85
N TRP A 238 12.88 3.20 -30.70
CA TRP A 238 12.34 3.54 -29.39
C TRP A 238 12.07 5.04 -29.26
N ILE A 239 13.05 5.90 -29.61
CA ILE A 239 12.89 7.36 -29.53
C ILE A 239 11.72 7.83 -30.40
N ASN A 240 11.61 7.32 -31.63
CA ASN A 240 10.54 7.67 -32.54
C ASN A 240 9.17 7.20 -32.01
N ALA A 241 9.09 5.99 -31.46
CA ALA A 241 7.88 5.47 -30.84
C ALA A 241 7.48 6.30 -29.60
N GLY A 242 8.43 6.64 -28.73
CA GLY A 242 8.21 7.47 -27.53
C GLY A 242 7.67 8.85 -27.87
N ARG A 243 8.32 9.56 -28.81
CA ARG A 243 7.85 10.87 -29.29
C ARG A 243 6.45 10.78 -29.89
N ASN A 244 6.19 9.79 -30.73
CA ASN A 244 4.87 9.59 -31.33
C ASN A 244 3.79 9.29 -30.27
N ALA A 245 4.10 8.47 -29.27
CA ALA A 245 3.16 8.14 -28.19
C ALA A 245 2.78 9.39 -27.37
N VAL A 246 3.76 10.21 -26.99
CA VAL A 246 3.53 11.43 -26.18
C VAL A 246 2.81 12.52 -26.97
N VAL A 247 3.15 12.72 -28.25
CA VAL A 247 2.49 13.72 -29.12
C VAL A 247 1.02 13.35 -29.37
N ASN A 248 0.73 12.06 -29.55
CA ASN A 248 -0.63 11.58 -29.80
C ASN A 248 -1.40 11.22 -28.51
N ALA A 249 -0.82 11.48 -27.34
CA ALA A 249 -1.47 11.20 -26.08
C ALA A 249 -2.80 11.98 -25.96
N PRO A 250 -3.91 11.33 -25.55
CA PRO A 250 -5.19 12.00 -25.44
C PRO A 250 -5.12 13.23 -24.53
N PRO A 251 -5.65 14.40 -24.96
CA PRO A 251 -5.63 15.58 -24.11
C PRO A 251 -6.55 15.35 -22.90
N ILE A 252 -6.05 15.67 -21.71
CA ILE A 252 -6.89 15.75 -20.51
C ILE A 252 -7.68 17.06 -20.57
N LEU A 253 -9.00 16.96 -20.67
CA LEU A 253 -9.91 18.10 -20.67
C LEU A 253 -10.30 18.45 -19.22
N GLY A 254 -10.15 19.73 -18.86
CA GLY A 254 -10.50 20.24 -17.54
C GLY A 254 -9.43 20.04 -16.46
N GLY A 255 -9.67 20.65 -15.31
CA GLY A 255 -8.92 20.44 -14.08
C GLY A 255 -9.47 19.25 -13.28
N ASN A 256 -8.62 18.58 -12.52
CA ASN A 256 -9.04 17.53 -11.61
C ASN A 256 -9.39 18.15 -10.25
N LEU A 257 -10.70 18.28 -9.99
CA LEU A 257 -11.23 18.86 -8.76
C LEU A 257 -12.02 17.83 -7.95
N ASP A 258 -11.67 17.69 -6.68
CA ASP A 258 -12.47 16.99 -5.68
C ASP A 258 -13.51 17.95 -5.11
N ASN A 259 -14.75 17.82 -5.59
CA ASN A 259 -15.89 18.63 -5.13
C ASN A 259 -16.09 18.56 -3.60
N ASN A 260 -15.74 17.45 -2.94
CA ASN A 260 -15.87 17.35 -1.49
C ASN A 260 -14.89 18.30 -0.79
N GLN A 261 -13.67 18.42 -1.31
CA GLN A 261 -12.66 19.33 -0.78
C GLN A 261 -13.01 20.80 -1.04
N VAL A 262 -13.62 21.12 -2.19
CA VAL A 262 -14.16 22.46 -2.46
C VAL A 262 -15.21 22.83 -1.39
N LYS A 263 -16.14 21.91 -1.09
CA LYS A 263 -17.15 22.11 -0.05
C LYS A 263 -16.57 22.22 1.35
N LEU A 264 -15.55 21.43 1.68
CA LEU A 264 -14.85 21.57 2.96
C LEU A 264 -14.10 22.90 3.06
N ARG A 265 -13.58 23.43 1.95
CA ARG A 265 -13.00 24.78 1.93
C ARG A 265 -14.04 25.87 2.19
N GLU A 266 -15.21 25.78 1.55
CA GLU A 266 -16.35 26.66 1.84
C GLU A 266 -16.75 26.57 3.32
N ALA A 267 -16.80 25.37 3.89
CA ALA A 267 -17.11 25.15 5.30
C ALA A 267 -16.07 25.80 6.23
N PHE A 268 -14.79 25.61 5.92
CA PHE A 268 -13.67 26.19 6.66
C PHE A 268 -13.72 27.72 6.65
N ASP A 269 -13.91 28.34 5.48
CA ASP A 269 -14.00 29.80 5.37
C ASP A 269 -15.21 30.37 6.15
N ALA A 270 -16.34 29.67 6.19
CA ALA A 270 -17.49 30.05 7.01
C ALA A 270 -17.22 29.91 8.52
N ALA A 271 -16.60 28.80 8.94
CA ALA A 271 -16.25 28.57 10.34
C ALA A 271 -15.27 29.63 10.87
N ARG A 272 -14.33 30.11 10.04
CA ARG A 272 -13.38 31.18 10.39
C ARG A 272 -14.04 32.49 10.81
N ILE A 273 -15.25 32.77 10.33
CA ILE A 273 -16.02 33.98 10.69
C ILE A 273 -17.17 33.67 11.66
N GLY A 274 -17.15 32.50 12.30
CA GLY A 274 -18.16 32.08 13.28
C GLY A 274 -19.49 31.63 12.68
N ARG A 275 -19.58 31.46 11.36
CA ARG A 275 -20.79 30.97 10.66
C ARG A 275 -20.81 29.44 10.61
N TYR A 276 -20.90 28.83 11.79
CA TYR A 276 -20.96 27.37 11.93
C TYR A 276 -22.22 26.76 11.31
N ASP A 277 -23.32 27.51 11.24
CA ASP A 277 -24.55 27.14 10.52
C ASP A 277 -24.27 26.86 9.03
N ILE A 278 -23.53 27.75 8.38
CA ILE A 278 -23.12 27.59 6.98
C ILE A 278 -22.09 26.46 6.87
N ALA A 279 -21.12 26.40 7.78
CA ALA A 279 -20.07 25.37 7.75
C ALA A 279 -20.63 23.95 7.81
N ILE A 280 -21.60 23.72 8.71
CA ILE A 280 -22.30 22.43 8.86
C ILE A 280 -23.02 22.07 7.56
N ASN A 281 -23.76 23.00 6.95
CA ASN A 281 -24.46 22.75 5.69
C ASN A 281 -23.49 22.37 4.56
N LYS A 282 -22.35 23.06 4.44
CA LYS A 282 -21.33 22.77 3.42
C LYS A 282 -20.63 21.44 3.65
N ALA A 283 -20.29 21.10 4.90
CA ALA A 283 -19.74 19.80 5.24
C ALA A 283 -20.76 18.67 4.97
N GLN A 284 -22.06 18.91 5.23
CA GLN A 284 -23.12 17.95 4.93
C GLN A 284 -23.32 17.74 3.42
N GLU A 285 -23.22 18.81 2.60
CA GLU A 285 -23.17 18.70 1.14
C GLU A 285 -22.02 17.77 0.69
N ALA A 286 -20.81 17.93 1.27
CA ALA A 286 -19.68 17.05 0.98
C ALA A 286 -19.97 15.59 1.33
N VAL A 287 -20.55 15.32 2.51
CA VAL A 287 -20.93 13.96 2.94
C VAL A 287 -21.91 13.31 1.95
N ASN A 288 -22.86 14.08 1.43
CA ASN A 288 -23.88 13.58 0.50
C ASN A 288 -23.35 13.33 -0.91
N ASN A 289 -22.25 13.99 -1.30
CA ASN A 289 -21.65 13.91 -2.62
C ASN A 289 -20.73 12.69 -2.83
N THR A 290 -20.52 11.86 -1.80
CA THR A 290 -19.71 10.64 -1.92
C THR A 290 -20.52 9.37 -1.68
N LEU A 291 -20.26 8.34 -2.48
CA LEU A 291 -20.81 6.99 -2.30
C LEU A 291 -19.82 6.05 -1.60
N GLU A 292 -18.54 6.43 -1.52
CA GLU A 292 -17.49 5.61 -0.94
C GLU A 292 -17.53 5.68 0.60
N ASP A 293 -17.84 4.56 1.25
CA ASP A 293 -18.06 4.51 2.71
C ASP A 293 -16.91 5.11 3.51
N LYS A 294 -15.66 4.72 3.22
CA LYS A 294 -14.50 5.22 3.98
C LYS A 294 -14.35 6.74 3.91
N VAL A 295 -14.58 7.32 2.72
CA VAL A 295 -14.57 8.77 2.50
C VAL A 295 -15.78 9.42 3.17
N LYS A 296 -16.97 8.82 3.06
CA LYS A 296 -18.19 9.28 3.74
C LYS A 296 -18.01 9.37 5.24
N GLY A 297 -17.41 8.35 5.85
CA GLY A 297 -17.06 8.35 7.26
C GLY A 297 -16.14 9.51 7.60
N TYR A 298 -15.05 9.68 6.84
CA TYR A 298 -14.09 10.76 7.05
C TYR A 298 -14.75 12.15 6.98
N LEU A 299 -15.59 12.39 5.97
CA LEU A 299 -16.33 13.63 5.82
C LEU A 299 -17.36 13.83 6.95
N LYS A 300 -17.99 12.76 7.44
CA LYS A 300 -18.89 12.82 8.60
C LYS A 300 -18.16 13.19 9.89
N GLN A 301 -16.92 12.75 10.08
CA GLN A 301 -16.11 13.20 11.22
C GLN A 301 -15.82 14.71 11.12
N GLN A 302 -15.47 15.21 9.93
CA GLN A 302 -15.28 16.66 9.72
C GLN A 302 -16.58 17.46 9.94
N LEU A 303 -17.73 16.92 9.51
CA LEU A 303 -19.05 17.47 9.81
C LEU A 303 -19.29 17.51 11.34
N ALA A 304 -18.99 16.42 12.05
CA ALA A 304 -19.13 16.36 13.51
C ALA A 304 -18.25 17.41 14.21
N GLU A 305 -17.03 17.65 13.74
CA GLU A 305 -16.14 18.70 14.24
C GLU A 305 -16.79 20.09 14.16
N TYR A 306 -17.40 20.45 13.02
CA TYR A 306 -18.14 21.71 12.90
C TYR A 306 -19.41 21.74 13.74
N THR A 307 -20.17 20.64 13.78
CA THR A 307 -21.40 20.54 14.58
C THR A 307 -21.12 20.70 16.08
N ASN A 308 -19.95 20.27 16.56
CA ASN A 308 -19.59 20.33 17.97
C ASN A 308 -19.52 21.77 18.54
N PHE A 309 -19.33 22.79 17.69
CA PHE A 309 -19.37 24.19 18.11
C PHE A 309 -20.78 24.67 18.51
N ILE A 310 -21.84 23.99 18.04
CA ILE A 310 -23.24 24.37 18.29
C ILE A 310 -23.95 23.29 19.13
N ASP A 311 -23.78 22.02 18.77
CA ASP A 311 -24.47 20.89 19.37
C ASP A 311 -23.51 19.71 19.58
N PRO A 312 -22.86 19.63 20.76
CA PRO A 312 -21.96 18.54 21.10
C PRO A 312 -22.64 17.16 21.12
N ALA A 313 -23.93 17.08 21.48
CA ALA A 313 -24.64 15.81 21.51
C ALA A 313 -24.84 15.28 20.09
N LYS A 314 -25.28 16.15 19.17
CA LYS A 314 -25.42 15.78 17.76
C LYS A 314 -24.09 15.44 17.10
N ALA A 315 -23.01 16.13 17.47
CA ALA A 315 -21.67 15.81 17.00
C ALA A 315 -21.24 14.37 17.38
N GLN A 316 -21.55 13.92 18.60
CA GLN A 316 -21.27 12.54 19.01
C GLN A 316 -22.09 11.51 18.23
N GLU A 317 -23.37 11.79 17.94
CA GLU A 317 -24.19 10.93 17.06
C GLU A 317 -23.60 10.84 15.64
N LEU A 318 -23.17 11.97 15.09
CA LEU A 318 -22.52 12.04 13.78
C LEU A 318 -21.20 11.27 13.78
N GLN A 319 -20.41 11.36 14.84
CA GLN A 319 -19.16 10.61 14.97
C GLN A 319 -19.40 9.09 15.04
N LEU A 320 -20.43 8.66 15.77
CA LEU A 320 -20.82 7.25 15.80
C LEU A 320 -21.25 6.76 14.41
N SER A 321 -22.01 7.59 13.67
CA SER A 321 -22.37 7.31 12.28
C SER A 321 -21.16 7.35 11.32
N ALA A 322 -20.18 8.22 11.58
CA ALA A 322 -18.93 8.26 10.81
C ALA A 322 -18.18 6.92 10.93
N LEU A 323 -18.07 6.42 12.16
CA LEU A 323 -17.36 5.19 12.49
C LEU A 323 -18.00 3.95 11.85
N SER A 324 -19.33 3.92 11.68
CA SER A 324 -19.99 2.80 10.99
C SER A 324 -19.59 2.67 9.53
N HIS A 325 -19.17 3.78 8.89
CA HIS A 325 -18.63 3.75 7.52
C HIS A 325 -17.11 3.59 7.48
N ASN A 326 -16.39 4.05 8.50
CA ASN A 326 -14.94 3.93 8.59
C ASN A 326 -14.47 3.69 10.03
N GLN A 327 -14.15 2.44 10.35
CA GLN A 327 -13.76 2.01 11.69
C GLN A 327 -12.38 2.50 12.15
N ARG A 328 -11.62 3.17 11.28
CA ARG A 328 -10.30 3.75 11.62
C ARG A 328 -10.41 5.16 12.22
N LEU A 329 -11.59 5.77 12.18
CA LEU A 329 -11.84 7.13 12.66
C LEU A 329 -11.82 7.24 14.19
N LEU A 330 -11.88 8.47 14.68
CA LEU A 330 -11.98 8.74 16.10
C LEU A 330 -13.22 8.07 16.71
N LYS A 331 -13.08 7.56 17.93
CA LYS A 331 -14.19 6.93 18.64
C LYS A 331 -15.00 8.01 19.36
N PRO A 332 -16.35 7.92 19.38
CA PRO A 332 -17.16 8.81 20.20
C PRO A 332 -16.85 8.60 21.69
N ILE A 333 -17.13 9.60 22.52
CA ILE A 333 -16.77 9.59 23.95
C ILE A 333 -17.40 8.40 24.68
N ALA A 334 -18.64 8.04 24.34
CA ALA A 334 -19.34 6.90 24.91
C ALA A 334 -18.79 5.52 24.46
N GLY A 335 -17.85 5.50 23.50
CA GLY A 335 -17.30 4.28 22.93
C GLY A 335 -18.22 3.60 21.91
N VAL A 336 -17.89 2.35 21.58
CA VAL A 336 -18.54 1.57 20.52
C VAL A 336 -18.86 0.18 21.06
N THR A 337 -20.07 -0.31 20.78
CA THR A 337 -20.45 -1.67 21.13
C THR A 337 -19.81 -2.66 20.15
N TYR A 338 -19.16 -3.70 20.67
CA TYR A 338 -18.59 -4.76 19.86
C TYR A 338 -19.69 -5.71 19.35
N SER A 339 -19.68 -6.00 18.06
CA SER A 339 -20.51 -7.02 17.42
C SER A 339 -19.69 -8.29 17.20
N LYS A 340 -20.22 -9.46 17.60
CA LYS A 340 -19.50 -10.73 17.47
C LYS A 340 -19.21 -11.04 15.99
N LEU A 341 -17.95 -11.28 15.67
CA LEU A 341 -17.53 -11.81 14.38
C LEU A 341 -18.08 -13.24 14.17
N SER A 342 -18.61 -13.51 12.99
CA SER A 342 -19.01 -14.84 12.53
C SER A 342 -18.18 -15.27 11.32
N ALA A 343 -18.04 -16.58 11.14
CA ALA A 343 -17.49 -17.11 9.90
C ALA A 343 -18.48 -16.91 8.74
N PRO A 344 -17.99 -16.75 7.50
CA PRO A 344 -18.86 -16.64 6.33
C PRO A 344 -19.80 -17.85 6.22
N SER A 345 -21.11 -17.59 6.16
CA SER A 345 -22.14 -18.64 6.14
C SER A 345 -22.07 -19.53 4.90
N ALA A 346 -21.55 -19.01 3.78
CA ALA A 346 -21.38 -19.74 2.53
C ALA A 346 -20.19 -20.73 2.55
N GLY A 347 -19.36 -20.71 3.60
CA GLY A 347 -18.17 -21.54 3.74
C GLY A 347 -16.89 -20.92 3.18
N GLN A 348 -15.76 -21.49 3.59
CA GLN A 348 -14.42 -20.94 3.34
C GLN A 348 -14.12 -20.73 1.85
N ALA A 349 -14.29 -21.76 1.02
CA ALA A 349 -13.95 -21.67 -0.41
C ALA A 349 -14.79 -20.63 -1.16
N VAL A 350 -16.09 -20.51 -0.82
CA VAL A 350 -16.97 -19.50 -1.43
C VAL A 350 -16.52 -18.10 -1.02
N ALA A 351 -16.26 -17.89 0.27
CA ALA A 351 -15.79 -16.59 0.76
C ALA A 351 -14.44 -16.19 0.16
N ALA A 352 -13.50 -17.13 0.02
CA ALA A 352 -12.22 -16.89 -0.65
C ALA A 352 -12.41 -16.54 -2.13
N THR A 353 -13.31 -17.25 -2.82
CA THR A 353 -13.67 -16.95 -4.22
C THR A 353 -14.23 -15.54 -4.36
N SER A 354 -15.22 -15.18 -3.52
CA SER A 354 -15.81 -13.83 -3.53
C SER A 354 -14.81 -12.74 -3.16
N PHE A 355 -13.82 -13.02 -2.30
CA PHE A 355 -12.74 -12.09 -2.06
C PHE A 355 -11.94 -11.80 -3.35
N MET A 356 -11.67 -12.84 -4.14
CA MET A 356 -10.85 -12.78 -5.36
C MET A 356 -11.57 -12.22 -6.60
N GLU A 357 -12.90 -12.03 -6.56
CA GLU A 357 -13.68 -11.40 -7.65
C GLU A 357 -13.20 -9.99 -8.02
N ARG A 358 -12.45 -9.33 -7.13
CA ARG A 358 -11.83 -8.02 -7.37
C ARG A 358 -10.70 -8.03 -8.41
N PHE A 359 -10.14 -9.20 -8.72
CA PHE A 359 -9.00 -9.34 -9.62
C PHE A 359 -9.47 -9.65 -11.05
N LEU A 360 -8.96 -8.91 -12.03
CA LEU A 360 -9.35 -9.08 -13.43
C LEU A 360 -8.53 -10.19 -14.10
N GLU A 361 -7.24 -10.29 -13.79
CA GLU A 361 -6.32 -11.29 -14.32
C GLU A 361 -5.61 -12.07 -13.20
N GLY A 362 -5.04 -13.23 -13.56
CA GLY A 362 -4.21 -14.01 -12.63
C GLY A 362 -2.98 -13.25 -12.14
N ASN A 363 -2.38 -12.40 -12.99
CA ASN A 363 -1.27 -11.56 -12.59
C ASN A 363 -1.65 -10.58 -11.47
N ASP A 364 -2.85 -9.98 -11.53
CA ASP A 364 -3.32 -9.05 -10.50
C ASP A 364 -3.39 -9.72 -9.13
N LEU A 365 -3.86 -10.97 -9.09
CA LEU A 365 -3.91 -11.78 -7.88
C LEU A 365 -2.50 -12.01 -7.31
N VAL A 366 -1.54 -12.41 -8.15
CA VAL A 366 -0.16 -12.68 -7.69
C VAL A 366 0.53 -11.41 -7.22
N ILE A 367 0.35 -10.29 -7.91
CA ILE A 367 0.87 -8.98 -7.51
C ILE A 367 0.29 -8.56 -6.14
N TRP A 368 -1.02 -8.72 -5.96
CA TRP A 368 -1.67 -8.42 -4.68
C TRP A 368 -1.13 -9.29 -3.54
N VAL A 369 -0.95 -10.59 -3.78
CA VAL A 369 -0.41 -11.52 -2.78
C VAL A 369 1.06 -11.20 -2.47
N ASN A 370 1.86 -10.79 -3.44
CA ASN A 370 3.23 -10.33 -3.18
C ASN A 370 3.23 -9.08 -2.28
N GLY A 371 2.34 -8.11 -2.53
CA GLY A 371 2.16 -6.96 -1.63
C GLY A 371 1.73 -7.35 -0.22
N LEU A 372 0.82 -8.33 -0.08
CA LEU A 372 0.41 -8.89 1.22
C LEU A 372 1.58 -9.55 1.96
N ILE A 373 2.40 -10.32 1.25
CA ILE A 373 3.58 -10.99 1.80
C ILE A 373 4.63 -9.98 2.26
N ASP A 374 4.86 -8.91 1.49
CA ASP A 374 5.78 -7.83 1.84
C ASP A 374 5.38 -7.15 3.16
N ASP A 375 4.08 -7.09 3.48
CA ASP A 375 3.57 -6.52 4.72
C ASP A 375 3.66 -7.44 5.93
N LEU A 376 3.76 -8.76 5.70
CA LEU A 376 3.92 -9.77 6.72
C LEU A 376 5.41 -10.01 7.03
N ASP A 377 6.17 -8.92 7.12
CA ASP A 377 7.60 -8.90 7.44
C ASP A 377 7.87 -8.53 8.91
N TRP A 378 8.99 -9.00 9.44
CA TRP A 378 9.42 -8.72 10.81
C TRP A 378 10.06 -7.33 10.92
N GLY A 379 9.77 -6.61 12.00
CA GLY A 379 10.36 -5.30 12.27
C GLY A 379 9.45 -4.40 13.09
N GLU A 380 10.04 -3.50 13.89
CA GLU A 380 9.28 -2.52 14.67
C GLU A 380 8.52 -1.55 13.74
N GLU A 381 9.16 -1.16 12.65
CA GLU A 381 8.53 -0.35 11.60
C GLU A 381 7.44 -1.15 10.88
N GLY A 382 6.18 -0.80 11.13
CA GLY A 382 5.04 -1.36 10.40
C GLY A 382 4.26 -2.45 11.12
N SER A 383 4.36 -2.57 12.45
CA SER A 383 3.49 -3.46 13.24
C SER A 383 2.01 -3.33 12.89
N LYS A 384 1.48 -2.11 12.76
CA LYS A 384 0.10 -1.86 12.32
C LYS A 384 -0.19 -2.29 10.88
N ARG A 385 0.81 -2.23 9.98
CA ARG A 385 0.70 -2.79 8.62
C ARG A 385 0.63 -4.31 8.68
N PHE A 386 1.45 -4.94 9.53
CA PHE A 386 1.44 -6.38 9.75
C PHE A 386 0.08 -6.86 10.26
N GLU A 387 -0.51 -6.19 11.27
CA GLU A 387 -1.85 -6.52 11.78
C GLU A 387 -2.92 -6.39 10.68
N ALA A 388 -2.84 -5.34 9.85
CA ALA A 388 -3.74 -5.15 8.70
C ALA A 388 -3.59 -6.28 7.66
N ALA A 389 -2.35 -6.66 7.33
CA ALA A 389 -2.08 -7.77 6.42
C ALA A 389 -2.51 -9.12 7.00
N MET A 390 -2.39 -9.34 8.31
CA MET A 390 -2.94 -10.54 8.97
C MET A 390 -4.47 -10.59 8.86
N LYS A 391 -5.15 -9.45 8.90
CA LYS A 391 -6.60 -9.41 8.65
C LYS A 391 -6.91 -9.78 7.19
N ASP A 392 -6.21 -9.16 6.25
CA ASP A 392 -6.45 -9.37 4.82
C ASP A 392 -6.08 -10.79 4.38
N LEU A 393 -5.06 -11.40 5.00
CA LEU A 393 -4.74 -12.82 4.85
C LEU A 393 -5.92 -13.70 5.30
N GLY A 394 -6.50 -13.45 6.46
CA GLY A 394 -7.66 -14.19 6.94
C GLY A 394 -8.85 -14.09 5.97
N SER A 395 -9.15 -12.88 5.48
CA SER A 395 -10.20 -12.67 4.47
C SER A 395 -9.89 -13.34 3.13
N PHE A 396 -8.65 -13.28 2.67
CA PHE A 396 -8.20 -13.92 1.43
C PHE A 396 -8.34 -15.45 1.48
N LEU A 397 -8.07 -16.05 2.64
CA LEU A 397 -8.26 -17.48 2.88
C LEU A 397 -9.73 -17.86 3.11
N GLY A 398 -10.67 -16.90 3.10
CA GLY A 398 -12.11 -17.15 3.26
C GLY A 398 -12.58 -17.28 4.71
N PHE A 399 -11.80 -16.84 5.69
CA PHE A 399 -12.22 -16.76 7.09
C PHE A 399 -12.94 -15.44 7.39
N GLY A 400 -13.77 -15.45 8.44
CA GLY A 400 -14.18 -14.18 9.04
C GLY A 400 -12.95 -13.54 9.65
N SER A 401 -12.64 -12.28 9.36
CA SER A 401 -11.38 -11.68 9.82
C SER A 401 -11.51 -10.22 10.19
N GLU A 402 -11.08 -9.89 11.41
CA GLU A 402 -11.18 -8.55 12.01
C GLU A 402 -9.97 -8.19 12.85
N ARG A 403 -9.91 -6.91 13.26
CA ARG A 403 -8.93 -6.35 14.21
C ARG A 403 -9.68 -5.68 15.38
N PRO A 404 -10.13 -6.44 16.40
CA PRO A 404 -10.92 -5.89 17.50
C PRO A 404 -10.27 -4.71 18.23
N GLU A 405 -8.97 -4.78 18.52
CA GLU A 405 -8.23 -3.68 19.16
C GLU A 405 -8.36 -2.37 18.37
N GLU A 406 -8.15 -2.43 17.05
CA GLU A 406 -8.35 -1.28 16.16
C GLU A 406 -9.81 -0.79 16.23
N LYS A 407 -10.79 -1.70 16.04
CA LYS A 407 -12.21 -1.38 15.93
C LYS A 407 -12.82 -0.78 17.20
N VAL A 408 -12.56 -1.38 18.37
CA VAL A 408 -13.24 -1.04 19.63
C VAL A 408 -12.28 -0.63 20.75
N GLY A 409 -10.96 -0.65 20.53
CA GLY A 409 -9.94 -0.19 21.48
C GLY A 409 -9.67 -1.19 22.61
N ARG A 410 -10.12 -2.44 22.42
CA ARG A 410 -9.89 -3.57 23.32
C ARG A 410 -10.03 -4.88 22.55
N GLY A 411 -9.27 -5.89 22.97
CA GLY A 411 -9.33 -7.25 22.45
C GLY A 411 -8.08 -7.58 21.65
N PRO A 412 -8.10 -8.65 20.83
CA PRO A 412 -6.91 -9.04 20.11
C PRO A 412 -6.54 -8.07 18.98
N ASP A 413 -5.26 -8.07 18.64
CA ASP A 413 -4.74 -7.45 17.41
C ASP A 413 -5.51 -7.97 16.17
N ASN A 414 -5.72 -9.29 16.09
CA ASN A 414 -6.47 -9.95 15.03
C ASN A 414 -7.38 -11.06 15.57
N LEU A 415 -8.56 -11.21 14.99
CA LEU A 415 -9.52 -12.28 15.29
C LEU A 415 -9.95 -12.96 13.98
N TRP A 416 -9.74 -14.27 13.88
CA TRP A 416 -10.23 -15.07 12.75
C TRP A 416 -11.34 -16.02 13.18
N ALA A 417 -12.43 -16.10 12.42
CA ALA A 417 -13.53 -17.05 12.58
C ALA A 417 -13.43 -18.14 11.51
N LEU A 418 -13.13 -19.38 11.93
CA LEU A 418 -12.83 -20.50 11.05
C LEU A 418 -14.06 -21.31 10.61
N GLY A 419 -15.22 -21.07 11.23
CA GLY A 419 -16.42 -21.89 11.11
C GLY A 419 -16.61 -22.80 12.31
N GLY A 420 -17.81 -23.40 12.46
CA GLY A 420 -18.11 -24.30 13.58
C GLY A 420 -17.87 -23.67 14.95
N LEU A 421 -18.16 -22.36 15.09
CA LEU A 421 -17.91 -21.58 16.32
C LEU A 421 -16.46 -21.66 16.84
N THR A 422 -15.50 -21.87 15.93
CA THR A 422 -14.07 -21.94 16.25
C THR A 422 -13.35 -20.67 15.79
N TYR A 423 -12.51 -20.13 16.66
CA TYR A 423 -11.85 -18.84 16.48
C TYR A 423 -10.33 -18.90 16.73
N LEU A 424 -9.58 -18.02 16.09
CA LEU A 424 -8.18 -17.74 16.43
C LEU A 424 -8.09 -16.34 17.03
N VAL A 425 -7.60 -16.27 18.26
CA VAL A 425 -7.32 -15.02 18.98
C VAL A 425 -5.84 -14.73 18.81
N ILE A 426 -5.49 -13.73 18.01
CA ILE A 426 -4.14 -13.55 17.50
C ILE A 426 -3.54 -12.25 18.02
N GLU A 427 -2.38 -12.34 18.65
CA GLU A 427 -1.53 -11.20 19.03
C GLU A 427 -0.30 -11.12 18.13
N CYS A 428 -0.07 -9.95 17.53
CA CYS A 428 0.99 -9.74 16.55
C CYS A 428 2.16 -8.97 17.16
N LYS A 429 3.26 -9.67 17.47
CA LYS A 429 4.51 -9.07 17.99
C LYS A 429 5.62 -9.10 16.92
N SER A 430 5.27 -8.66 15.72
CA SER A 430 6.20 -8.60 14.57
C SER A 430 7.41 -7.70 14.83
N GLY A 431 7.28 -6.72 15.74
CA GLY A 431 8.35 -5.82 16.15
C GLY A 431 9.38 -6.41 17.14
N ALA A 432 9.09 -7.53 17.80
CA ALA A 432 9.92 -8.08 18.87
C ALA A 432 11.17 -8.84 18.37
N VAL A 433 11.80 -8.37 17.30
CA VAL A 433 12.89 -9.05 16.57
C VAL A 433 14.14 -9.22 17.42
N LEU A 434 14.44 -8.22 18.25
CA LEU A 434 15.60 -8.20 19.14
C LEU A 434 15.34 -8.90 20.48
N SER A 435 14.08 -9.23 20.79
CA SER A 435 13.73 -9.85 22.07
C SER A 435 14.32 -11.26 22.17
N PRO A 436 14.97 -11.64 23.30
CA PRO A 436 15.52 -12.99 23.47
C PRO A 436 14.44 -14.04 23.72
N LYS A 437 13.29 -13.64 24.29
CA LYS A 437 12.15 -14.49 24.68
C LYS A 437 10.83 -13.76 24.44
N ILE A 438 9.70 -14.44 24.59
CA ILE A 438 8.39 -13.78 24.64
C ILE A 438 8.28 -13.11 26.02
N SER A 439 8.11 -11.79 26.04
CA SER A 439 8.15 -11.02 27.28
C SER A 439 6.89 -11.23 28.13
N LYS A 440 6.98 -10.92 29.43
CA LYS A 440 5.79 -10.85 30.29
C LYS A 440 4.72 -9.90 29.76
N SER A 441 5.13 -8.77 29.15
CA SER A 441 4.19 -7.81 28.57
C SER A 441 3.40 -8.43 27.41
N ASP A 442 4.09 -9.08 26.46
CA ASP A 442 3.45 -9.72 25.30
C ASP A 442 2.50 -10.84 25.73
N THR A 443 2.93 -11.64 26.71
CA THR A 443 2.12 -12.73 27.28
C THR A 443 0.86 -12.20 27.94
N ASN A 444 0.98 -11.12 28.71
CA ASN A 444 -0.17 -10.48 29.35
C ASN A 444 -1.14 -9.89 28.33
N GLN A 445 -0.66 -9.36 27.20
CA GLN A 445 -1.52 -8.89 26.11
C GLN A 445 -2.37 -10.03 25.54
N LEU A 446 -1.76 -11.18 25.22
CA LEU A 446 -2.51 -12.34 24.73
C LEU A 446 -3.49 -12.89 25.77
N ASN A 447 -3.08 -12.98 27.03
CA ASN A 447 -3.97 -13.41 28.11
C ASN A 447 -5.15 -12.43 28.28
N GLY A 448 -4.93 -11.14 28.13
CA GLY A 448 -5.99 -10.13 28.10
C GLY A 448 -6.97 -10.34 26.93
N SER A 449 -6.45 -10.64 25.75
CA SER A 449 -7.25 -10.93 24.56
C SER A 449 -8.08 -12.22 24.70
N ILE A 450 -7.55 -13.22 25.41
CA ILE A 450 -8.27 -14.44 25.79
C ILE A 450 -9.44 -14.11 26.73
N ILE A 451 -9.21 -13.31 27.77
CA ILE A 451 -10.26 -12.90 28.71
C ILE A 451 -11.34 -12.11 27.96
N TRP A 452 -10.94 -11.16 27.13
CA TRP A 452 -11.85 -10.40 26.29
C TRP A 452 -12.71 -11.31 25.41
N PHE A 453 -12.13 -12.35 24.80
CA PHE A 453 -12.88 -13.29 23.98
C PHE A 453 -13.94 -14.01 24.82
N LYS A 454 -13.59 -14.54 26.00
CA LYS A 454 -14.53 -15.20 26.91
C LYS A 454 -15.65 -14.28 27.42
N GLU A 455 -15.40 -12.98 27.53
CA GLU A 455 -16.45 -12.00 27.90
C GLU A 455 -17.40 -11.71 26.74
N LYS A 456 -16.92 -11.76 25.49
CA LYS A 456 -17.71 -11.39 24.30
C LYS A 456 -18.37 -12.58 23.62
N TYR A 457 -17.81 -13.77 23.76
CA TYR A 457 -18.28 -15.01 23.16
C TYR A 457 -18.73 -15.95 24.27
N ASP A 458 -19.87 -16.60 24.06
CA ASP A 458 -20.43 -17.53 25.04
C ASP A 458 -19.71 -18.89 24.96
N ASP A 459 -19.99 -19.77 25.92
CA ASP A 459 -19.31 -21.05 26.10
C ASP A 459 -19.51 -22.05 24.93
N THR A 460 -20.36 -21.73 23.95
CA THR A 460 -20.50 -22.53 22.72
C THR A 460 -19.35 -22.28 21.73
N CYS A 461 -18.60 -21.19 21.91
CA CYS A 461 -17.49 -20.82 21.07
C CYS A 461 -16.17 -21.37 21.61
N SER A 462 -15.34 -21.92 20.73
CA SER A 462 -13.98 -22.34 21.05
C SER A 462 -12.96 -21.39 20.44
N MET A 463 -11.82 -21.21 21.11
CA MET A 463 -10.73 -20.36 20.62
C MET A 463 -9.39 -21.07 20.72
N THR A 464 -8.48 -20.76 19.80
CA THR A 464 -7.06 -21.09 19.91
C THR A 464 -6.27 -19.77 20.02
N PRO A 465 -5.54 -19.54 21.13
CA PRO A 465 -4.66 -18.38 21.26
C PRO A 465 -3.43 -18.52 20.36
N ILE A 466 -3.16 -17.52 19.53
CA ILE A 466 -2.01 -17.47 18.63
C ILE A 466 -1.11 -16.30 19.01
N MET A 467 0.16 -16.58 19.26
CA MET A 467 1.22 -15.58 19.40
C MET A 467 2.05 -15.52 18.12
N VAL A 468 2.06 -14.40 17.42
CA VAL A 468 2.99 -14.17 16.31
C VAL A 468 4.24 -13.50 16.87
N HIS A 469 5.30 -14.28 17.08
CA HIS A 469 6.52 -13.79 17.73
C HIS A 469 7.75 -14.57 17.21
N PRO A 470 8.90 -13.92 16.98
CA PRO A 470 10.07 -14.60 16.40
C PRO A 470 10.68 -15.67 17.31
N LYS A 471 10.38 -15.63 18.61
CA LYS A 471 10.79 -16.60 19.64
C LYS A 471 9.63 -17.47 20.08
N THR A 472 9.94 -18.67 20.56
CA THR A 472 8.95 -19.68 21.01
C THR A 472 9.02 -19.98 22.51
N ILE A 473 9.92 -19.34 23.25
CA ILE A 473 10.14 -19.56 24.68
C ILE A 473 9.66 -18.34 25.46
N PHE A 474 8.84 -18.55 26.49
CA PHE A 474 8.34 -17.50 27.36
C PHE A 474 9.33 -17.15 28.46
N GLU A 475 9.24 -15.94 28.98
CA GLU A 475 9.88 -15.58 30.25
C GLU A 475 9.26 -16.37 31.41
N TYR A 476 10.10 -16.76 32.39
CA TYR A 476 9.68 -17.60 33.53
C TYR A 476 8.52 -16.98 34.34
N THR A 477 8.41 -15.66 34.35
CA THR A 477 7.41 -14.91 35.13
C THR A 477 6.08 -14.72 34.39
N ALA A 478 5.90 -15.39 33.24
CA ALA A 478 4.78 -15.20 32.34
C ALA A 478 4.24 -16.54 31.81
N PRO A 479 3.45 -17.28 32.61
CA PRO A 479 2.87 -18.54 32.15
C PRO A 479 1.83 -18.26 31.04
N PRO A 480 1.98 -18.84 29.85
CA PRO A 480 1.00 -18.70 28.78
C PRO A 480 -0.24 -19.58 29.03
N ASP A 481 -1.30 -19.34 28.27
CA ASP A 481 -2.41 -20.28 28.18
C ASP A 481 -1.91 -21.66 27.68
N PRO A 482 -2.34 -22.79 28.27
CA PRO A 482 -1.88 -24.13 27.87
C PRO A 482 -2.11 -24.48 26.40
N ASN A 483 -3.11 -23.87 25.75
CA ASN A 483 -3.48 -24.12 24.36
C ASN A 483 -2.82 -23.14 23.38
N ILE A 484 -1.86 -22.35 23.84
CA ILE A 484 -1.17 -21.39 22.99
C ILE A 484 -0.45 -22.06 21.82
N ARG A 485 -0.52 -21.41 20.67
CA ARG A 485 0.24 -21.76 19.47
C ARG A 485 1.03 -20.55 19.00
N ILE A 486 2.19 -20.78 18.42
CA ILE A 486 3.14 -19.72 18.06
C ILE A 486 3.42 -19.75 16.57
N ILE A 487 3.27 -18.61 15.91
CA ILE A 487 3.78 -18.37 14.56
C ILE A 487 5.15 -17.71 14.70
N ASN A 488 6.22 -18.51 14.63
CA ASN A 488 7.60 -18.01 14.62
C ASN A 488 8.10 -17.66 13.20
N LYS A 489 9.35 -17.21 13.06
CA LYS A 489 9.91 -16.84 11.75
C LYS A 489 9.80 -17.95 10.70
N ARG A 490 10.07 -19.20 11.10
CA ARG A 490 10.02 -20.38 10.22
C ARG A 490 8.59 -20.69 9.79
N CYS A 491 7.66 -20.69 10.75
CA CYS A 491 6.23 -20.89 10.52
C CYS A 491 5.62 -19.82 9.62
N LEU A 492 5.93 -18.53 9.87
CA LEU A 492 5.45 -17.44 9.02
C LEU A 492 5.97 -17.60 7.60
N LYS A 493 7.29 -17.81 7.42
CA LYS A 493 7.87 -18.04 6.08
C LYS A 493 7.21 -19.22 5.36
N LYS A 494 6.93 -20.32 6.09
CA LYS A 494 6.24 -21.50 5.55
C LYS A 494 4.80 -21.16 5.11
N LEU A 495 4.05 -20.40 5.91
CA LEU A 495 2.71 -19.94 5.59
C LEU A 495 2.71 -19.05 4.35
N LEU A 496 3.59 -18.04 4.31
CA LEU A 496 3.69 -17.11 3.18
C LEU A 496 4.08 -17.82 1.88
N ASN A 497 4.98 -18.80 1.94
CA ASN A 497 5.32 -19.63 0.78
C ASN A 497 4.12 -20.45 0.28
N ALA A 498 3.32 -21.02 1.19
CA ALA A 498 2.12 -21.76 0.82
C ALA A 498 1.05 -20.84 0.20
N VAL A 499 0.88 -19.63 0.75
CA VAL A 499 -0.03 -18.61 0.22
C VAL A 499 0.40 -18.15 -1.18
N ARG A 500 1.71 -17.93 -1.41
CA ARG A 500 2.25 -17.62 -2.74
C ARG A 500 2.02 -18.76 -3.74
N ALA A 501 2.29 -20.00 -3.34
CA ALA A 501 2.08 -21.16 -4.21
C ALA A 501 0.59 -21.34 -4.55
N TYR A 502 -0.30 -21.16 -3.56
CA TYR A 502 -1.74 -21.15 -3.73
C TYR A 502 -2.20 -20.09 -4.75
N SER A 503 -1.69 -18.86 -4.67
CA SER A 503 -2.06 -17.80 -5.60
C SER A 503 -1.54 -18.03 -7.02
N VAL A 504 -0.29 -18.49 -7.17
CA VAL A 504 0.29 -18.83 -8.48
C VAL A 504 -0.47 -19.97 -9.16
N ALA A 505 -0.84 -21.00 -8.39
CA ALA A 505 -1.62 -22.13 -8.91
C ALA A 505 -3.00 -21.68 -9.43
N LEU A 506 -3.69 -20.79 -8.70
CA LEU A 506 -4.98 -20.25 -9.13
C LEU A 506 -4.88 -19.25 -10.29
N ALA A 507 -3.77 -18.51 -10.39
CA ALA A 507 -3.54 -17.52 -11.44
C ALA A 507 -3.36 -18.14 -12.83
N THR A 508 -2.69 -19.29 -12.93
CA THR A 508 -2.27 -19.93 -14.19
C THR A 508 -3.46 -20.22 -15.15
N SER A 509 -4.66 -20.48 -14.62
CA SER A 509 -5.87 -20.78 -15.40
C SER A 509 -7.05 -19.87 -15.09
N LYS A 510 -6.81 -18.73 -14.42
CA LYS A 510 -7.87 -17.86 -13.86
C LYS A 510 -8.88 -18.63 -12.99
N SER A 511 -8.44 -19.75 -12.39
CA SER A 511 -9.31 -20.65 -11.61
C SER A 511 -9.70 -20.08 -10.24
N PHE A 512 -9.21 -18.89 -9.87
CA PHE A 512 -9.63 -18.20 -8.65
C PHE A 512 -11.10 -17.79 -8.63
N VAL A 513 -11.79 -17.78 -9.79
CA VAL A 513 -13.25 -17.57 -9.87
C VAL A 513 -14.06 -18.87 -9.69
N GLU A 514 -13.40 -20.02 -9.70
CA GLU A 514 -14.04 -21.33 -9.62
C GLU A 514 -13.93 -21.90 -8.20
N LYS A 515 -15.05 -21.94 -7.48
CA LYS A 515 -15.13 -22.46 -6.11
C LYS A 515 -14.41 -23.81 -5.92
N ASN A 516 -14.63 -24.76 -6.82
CA ASN A 516 -14.06 -26.11 -6.69
C ASN A 516 -12.54 -26.11 -6.86
N ALA A 517 -12.01 -25.25 -7.73
CA ALA A 517 -10.57 -25.11 -7.91
C ALA A 517 -9.95 -24.42 -6.68
N VAL A 518 -10.59 -23.37 -6.17
CA VAL A 518 -10.21 -22.69 -4.92
C VAL A 518 -10.17 -23.66 -3.74
N GLU A 519 -11.22 -24.47 -3.56
CA GLU A 519 -11.28 -25.49 -2.51
C GLU A 519 -10.16 -26.52 -2.64
N LYS A 520 -9.91 -27.03 -3.85
CA LYS A 520 -8.81 -27.97 -4.10
C LYS A 520 -7.46 -27.36 -3.74
N GLN A 521 -7.20 -26.11 -4.11
CA GLN A 521 -5.94 -25.44 -3.82
C GLN A 521 -5.79 -25.10 -2.33
N LEU A 522 -6.86 -24.72 -1.64
CA LEU A 522 -6.85 -24.55 -0.18
C LEU A 522 -6.46 -25.85 0.53
N ILE A 523 -6.99 -26.99 0.10
CA ILE A 523 -6.64 -28.31 0.65
C ILE A 523 -5.19 -28.68 0.31
N GLN A 524 -4.79 -28.56 -0.96
CA GLN A 524 -3.46 -28.91 -1.44
C GLN A 524 -2.36 -28.16 -0.69
N HIS A 525 -2.57 -26.87 -0.43
CA HIS A 525 -1.64 -26.02 0.31
C HIS A 525 -1.91 -25.98 1.81
N LYS A 526 -2.81 -26.84 2.33
CA LYS A 526 -3.12 -26.97 3.77
C LYS A 526 -3.58 -25.66 4.43
N LEU A 527 -4.28 -24.80 3.68
CA LEU A 527 -4.78 -23.49 4.11
C LEU A 527 -6.24 -23.54 4.62
N THR A 528 -6.82 -24.73 4.76
CA THR A 528 -8.17 -24.89 5.32
C THR A 528 -8.18 -24.71 6.85
N SER A 529 -9.35 -24.44 7.41
CA SER A 529 -9.55 -24.35 8.87
C SER A 529 -9.00 -25.56 9.65
N SER A 530 -9.06 -26.76 9.07
CA SER A 530 -8.59 -28.00 9.71
C SER A 530 -7.07 -28.15 9.77
N PHE A 531 -6.34 -27.51 8.84
CA PHE A 531 -4.88 -27.65 8.75
C PHE A 531 -4.11 -26.44 9.26
N ILE A 532 -4.67 -25.23 9.14
CA ILE A 532 -3.90 -23.98 9.26
C ILE A 532 -3.16 -23.83 10.59
N VAL A 533 -3.80 -24.21 11.71
CA VAL A 533 -3.18 -24.16 13.03
C VAL A 533 -2.05 -25.19 13.12
N ASN A 534 -2.33 -26.45 12.78
CA ASN A 534 -1.35 -27.53 12.95
C ASN A 534 -0.13 -27.40 12.02
N GLU A 535 -0.33 -26.89 10.81
CA GLU A 535 0.70 -26.84 9.78
C GLU A 535 1.63 -25.63 9.92
N TYR A 536 1.09 -24.50 10.40
CA TYR A 536 1.76 -23.19 10.37
C TYR A 536 1.98 -22.57 11.75
N THR A 537 1.84 -23.35 12.82
CA THR A 537 2.18 -22.92 14.18
C THR A 537 2.97 -24.00 14.91
N VAL A 538 3.61 -23.64 16.01
CA VAL A 538 4.31 -24.57 16.91
C VAL A 538 3.86 -24.38 18.37
N THR A 539 4.15 -25.36 19.23
CA THR A 539 4.00 -25.19 20.68
C THR A 539 5.19 -24.43 21.27
N GLU A 540 5.06 -24.01 22.53
CA GLU A 540 6.18 -23.48 23.31
C GLU A 540 7.40 -24.42 23.26
N GLY A 541 8.59 -23.82 23.17
CA GLY A 541 9.87 -24.54 23.21
C GLY A 541 10.22 -25.32 21.94
N SER A 542 9.34 -25.37 20.94
CA SER A 542 9.64 -25.99 19.65
C SER A 542 10.62 -25.14 18.85
N SER A 543 11.58 -25.80 18.20
CA SER A 543 12.56 -25.22 17.26
C SER A 543 11.96 -24.90 15.90
#